data_AF-A0A2V7YW25-F1
#
_entry.id   AF-A0A2V7YW25-F1
#
_cell.length_a   1.000
_cell.length_b   1.000
_cell.length_c   1.000
_cell.angle_alpha   90.00
_cell.angle_beta   90.00
_cell.angle_gamma   90.00
#
_symmetry.space_group_name_H-M   'P 1'
#
loop_
_entity.id
_entity.type
_entity.pdbx_description
1 polymer ?
#
loop_
_entity_poly.entity_id
_entity_poly.type
_entity_poly.pdbx_seq_one_letter_code
_entity_poly.pdbx_strand_id
1 'polypeptide(L)' 'MTTRELLLNEIEQTPETLLSEILDFVQFLNIKLHPSFDAAQASELSLAKDWLRPEEDEAWQGL' A
#
# COMPACT_ATOMS: atom_id res chain seq x y z
N MET A 1 -8.78 5.52 -27.92
CA MET A 1 -7.86 6.09 -26.93
C MET A 1 -7.40 4.99 -26.00
N THR A 2 -6.11 4.97 -25.70
CA THR A 2 -5.53 4.05 -24.71
C THR A 2 -5.68 4.62 -23.31
N THR A 3 -5.68 3.78 -22.28
CA THR A 3 -5.73 4.22 -20.88
C THR A 3 -4.59 5.19 -20.55
N ARG A 4 -3.42 4.97 -21.16
CA ARG A 4 -2.25 5.86 -21.03
C ARG A 4 -2.53 7.27 -21.56
N GLU A 5 -3.18 7.39 -22.73
CA GLU A 5 -3.51 8.69 -23.32
C GLU A 5 -4.50 9.48 -22.47
N LEU A 6 -5.50 8.81 -21.90
CA LEU A 6 -6.47 9.44 -21.00
C LEU A 6 -5.78 9.96 -19.73
N LEU A 7 -4.85 9.19 -19.19
CA LEU A 7 -4.11 9.55 -17.97
C LEU A 7 -3.21 10.78 -18.19
N LEU A 8 -2.53 10.86 -19.34
CA LEU A 8 -1.71 12.02 -19.68
C LEU A 8 -2.55 13.30 -19.82
N ASN A 9 -3.71 13.20 -20.47
CA ASN A 9 -4.61 14.34 -20.63
C ASN A 9 -5.17 14.85 -19.29
N GLU A 10 -5.48 13.93 -18.36
CA GLU A 10 -5.97 14.30 -17.02
C GLU A 10 -4.86 14.96 -16.17
N ILE A 11 -3.63 14.46 -16.27
CA ILE A 11 -2.46 15.02 -15.57
C ILE A 11 -2.16 16.45 -16.04
N GLU A 12 -2.27 16.73 -17.34
CA GLU A 12 -2.03 18.08 -17.90
C GLU A 12 -3.02 19.13 -17.36
N GLN A 13 -4.23 18.73 -16.99
CA GLN A 13 -5.27 19.61 -16.44
C GLN A 13 -5.19 19.72 -14.89
N THR A 14 -4.34 18.91 -14.25
CA THR A 14 -4.31 18.78 -12.79
C THR A 14 -3.42 19.84 -12.14
N PRO A 15 -3.86 20.49 -11.05
CA PRO A 15 -3.02 21.40 -10.28
C PRO A 15 -1.78 20.72 -9.69
N GLU A 16 -0.64 21.43 -9.67
CA GLU A 16 0.65 20.95 -9.15
C GLU A 16 0.55 20.35 -7.73
N THR A 17 -0.34 20.89 -6.89
CA THR A 17 -0.57 20.40 -5.53
C THR A 17 -1.01 18.94 -5.49
N LEU A 18 -1.79 18.51 -6.47
CA LEU A 18 -2.29 17.13 -6.60
C LEU A 18 -1.36 16.25 -7.44
N LEU A 19 -0.50 16.85 -8.28
CA LEU A 19 0.49 16.10 -9.05
C LEU A 19 1.48 15.35 -8.14
N SER A 20 1.84 15.95 -7.00
CA SER A 20 2.67 15.29 -5.99
C SER A 20 2.02 14.01 -5.45
N GLU A 21 0.73 14.07 -5.11
CA GLU A 21 -0.04 12.94 -4.59
C GLU A 21 -0.24 11.84 -5.66
N ILE A 22 -0.49 12.23 -6.91
CA ILE A 22 -0.60 11.30 -8.04
C ILE A 22 0.74 10.60 -8.29
N LEU A 23 1.85 11.34 -8.24
CA LEU A 23 3.19 10.78 -8.40
C LEU A 23 3.50 9.76 -7.29
N ASP A 24 3.21 10.11 -6.05
CA ASP A 24 3.37 9.23 -4.90
C ASP A 24 2.56 7.93 -5.07
N PHE A 25 1.32 8.05 -5.53
CA PHE A 25 0.46 6.88 -5.77
C PHE A 25 1.00 5.97 -6.88
N VAL A 26 1.50 6.53 -7.98
CA VAL A 26 2.11 5.74 -9.07
C VAL A 26 3.38 5.04 -8.59
N GLN A 27 4.22 5.73 -7.81
CA GLN A 27 5.41 5.13 -7.22
C GLN A 27 5.06 4.02 -6.23
N PHE A 28 4.04 4.21 -5.40
CA PHE A 28 3.52 3.19 -4.50
C PHE A 28 3.06 1.94 -5.26
N LEU A 29 2.32 2.09 -6.36
CA LEU A 29 1.90 0.94 -7.17
C LEU A 29 3.08 0.18 -7.77
N ASN A 30 4.11 0.88 -8.23
CA ASN A 30 5.34 0.25 -8.73
C ASN A 30 6.07 -0.54 -7.64
N ILE A 31 6.14 -0.01 -6.42
CA ILE A 31 6.74 -0.69 -5.26
C ILE A 31 5.89 -1.89 -4.85
N LYS A 32 4.57 -1.76 -4.87
CA LYS A 32 3.63 -2.84 -4.54
C LYS A 32 3.71 -4.01 -5.51
N LEU A 33 3.99 -3.74 -6.79
CA LEU A 33 4.23 -4.79 -7.80
C LEU A 33 5.58 -5.48 -7.62
N HIS A 34 6.44 -4.98 -6.72
CA HIS A 34 7.73 -5.58 -6.44
C HIS A 34 7.54 -6.78 -5.47
N PRO A 35 8.05 -7.98 -5.80
CA PRO A 35 7.80 -9.22 -5.05
C PRO A 35 8.31 -9.19 -3.60
N SER A 36 9.18 -8.24 -3.25
CA SER A 36 9.62 -8.02 -1.87
C SER A 36 8.51 -7.44 -0.97
N PHE A 37 7.55 -6.70 -1.55
CA PHE A 37 6.42 -6.13 -0.80
C PHE A 37 5.38 -7.22 -0.46
N ASP A 38 5.20 -8.21 -1.36
CA ASP A 38 4.36 -9.38 -1.12
C ASP A 38 4.85 -10.21 0.08
N ALA A 39 6.16 -10.29 0.32
CA ALA A 39 6.72 -10.99 1.47
C ALA A 39 6.42 -10.27 2.81
N ALA A 40 6.41 -8.94 2.82
CA ALA A 40 6.02 -8.14 3.98
C ALA A 40 4.52 -8.28 4.27
N GLN A 41 3.68 -8.20 3.23
CA GLN A 41 2.23 -8.39 3.37
C GLN A 41 1.85 -9.83 3.76
N ALA A 42 2.57 -10.84 3.24
CA ALA A 42 2.39 -12.23 3.66
C ALA A 42 2.80 -12.44 5.13
N SER A 43 3.83 -11.72 5.60
CA SER A 43 4.24 -11.72 7.01
C SER A 43 3.17 -11.07 7.89
N GLU A 44 2.56 -9.96 7.47
CA GLU A 44 1.44 -9.32 8.19
C GLU A 44 0.24 -10.28 8.32
N LEU A 45 -0.15 -10.95 7.24
CA LEU A 45 -1.24 -11.93 7.26
C LEU A 45 -0.93 -13.16 8.11
N SER A 46 0.34 -13.58 8.17
CA SER A 46 0.76 -14.68 9.04
C SER A 46 0.85 -14.24 10.51
N LEU A 47 1.33 -13.03 10.77
CA LEU A 47 1.46 -12.48 12.13
C LEU A 47 0.08 -12.17 12.72
N ALA A 48 -0.85 -11.66 11.93
CA ALA A 48 -2.23 -11.40 12.35
C ALA A 48 -2.96 -12.68 12.82
N LYS A 49 -2.61 -13.85 12.27
CA LYS A 49 -3.20 -15.14 12.70
C LYS A 49 -2.75 -15.58 14.09
N ASP A 50 -1.54 -15.21 14.49
CA ASP A 50 -0.98 -15.59 15.78
C ASP A 50 -1.20 -14.48 16.83
N TRP A 51 -1.22 -13.20 16.42
CA TRP A 51 -1.38 -12.03 17.30
C TRP A 51 -2.81 -11.77 17.78
N LEU A 52 -3.83 -12.16 17.00
CA LEU A 52 -5.26 -11.95 17.37
C LEU A 52 -5.84 -13.09 18.23
N ARG A 53 -4.97 -13.85 18.89
CA ARG A 53 -5.38 -14.93 19.77
C ARG A 53 -5.68 -14.38 21.16
N PRO A 54 -6.78 -14.80 21.81
CA PRO A 54 -7.09 -14.37 23.18
C PRO A 54 -5.98 -14.73 24.17
N GLU A 55 -5.20 -15.78 23.88
CA GLU A 55 -4.03 -16.19 24.66
C GLU A 55 -2.89 -15.16 24.62
N GLU A 56 -2.75 -14.42 23.51
CA GLU A 56 -1.80 -13.30 23.42
C GLU A 56 -2.34 -12.10 24.20
N ASP A 57 -3.62 -11.74 24.06
CA ASP A 57 -4.19 -10.65 24.85
C ASP A 57 -3.99 -10.84 26.37
N GLU A 58 -4.04 -12.08 26.88
CA GLU A 58 -3.69 -12.44 28.26
C GLU A 58 -2.19 -12.27 28.58
N ALA A 59 -1.31 -12.70 27.67
CA ALA A 59 0.15 -12.57 27.84
C ALA A 59 0.61 -11.10 27.87
N TRP A 60 -0.12 -10.21 27.19
CA TRP A 60 0.19 -8.78 27.10
C TRP A 60 -0.35 -7.95 28.29
N GLN A 61 -1.25 -8.49 29.13
CA GLN A 61 -1.75 -7.76 30.30
C GLN A 61 -0.71 -7.57 31.42
N GLY A 62 0.43 -8.25 31.33
CA GLY A 62 1.49 -8.23 32.34
C GLY A 62 2.74 -7.41 31.99
N LEU A 63 2.73 -6.70 30.86
CA LEU A 63 3.84 -5.85 30.36
C LEU A 63 3.51 -4.37 30.52
#